data_AF-A0A9E0H8U6-F1
#
_entry.id   AF-A0A9E0H8U6-F1
#
_cell.length_a   1.000
_cell.length_b   1.000
_cell.length_c   1.000
_cell.angle_alpha   90.00
_cell.angle_beta   90.00
_cell.angle_gamma   90.00
#
_symmetry.space_group_name_H-M   'P 1'
#
loop_
_entity.id
_entity.type
_entity.pdbx_description
1 polymer ?
#
loop_
_entity_poly.entity_id
_entity_poly.type
_entity_poly.pdbx_seq_one_letter_code
_entity_poly.pdbx_strand_id
1 'polypeptide(L)'
;MTAAIDRAEARWAADLATARAVAAAAVEARDAVAAWGLVVGGADDALDAPPVGAPPTLSLGGRALEAWALGAGCKRVAFVTVAPDDEAAVAAQFVGCHVERRTRAVAIGPGDRWCDDRQRGAPRVELYAAVDASDARRAAALQADDPTRHAAALGELFGYPPCCVAAFVAQRSRADNSLNRYLIAARTGAARGPWPWCLNEVHHRLIAFYPCRYDCAAARAVAEATLAAIDAARPGFAAAAAALLGRTVLYLDHDHQLWLRGDASGYAGVDVVGDRARLGGLAAALAAGDAATWDDDALVVTARGAPRARLARREPRLGLWLRFG
;
A
#
# COMPACT_ATOMS: atom_id res chain seq x y z
N MET A 1 22.40 -0.80 10.50
CA MET A 1 21.05 -0.69 9.91
C MET A 1 21.10 -0.71 8.38
N THR A 2 21.92 0.12 7.73
CA THR A 2 22.04 0.21 6.26
C THR A 2 22.32 -1.12 5.55
N ALA A 3 23.31 -1.90 6.00
CA ALA A 3 23.64 -3.19 5.37
C ALA A 3 22.53 -4.25 5.47
N ALA A 4 21.64 -4.17 6.46
CA ALA A 4 20.51 -5.08 6.59
C ALA A 4 19.38 -4.69 5.63
N ILE A 5 19.13 -3.38 5.47
CA ILE A 5 18.19 -2.82 4.50
C ILE A 5 18.66 -3.14 3.07
N ASP A 6 19.94 -2.92 2.77
CA ASP A 6 20.52 -3.20 1.45
C ASP A 6 20.36 -4.67 1.04
N ARG A 7 20.59 -5.60 1.97
CA ARG A 7 20.38 -7.04 1.74
C ARG A 7 18.90 -7.38 1.59
N ALA A 8 18.01 -6.68 2.31
CA ALA A 8 16.57 -6.87 2.17
C ALA A 8 16.07 -6.39 0.80
N GLU A 9 16.51 -5.22 0.33
CA GLU A 9 16.11 -4.63 -0.95
C GLU A 9 16.52 -5.49 -2.15
N ALA A 10 17.80 -5.89 -2.23
CA ALA A 10 18.31 -6.69 -3.36
C ALA A 10 17.60 -8.04 -3.47
N ARG A 11 17.27 -8.61 -2.30
CA ARG A 11 16.67 -9.93 -2.18
C ARG A 11 15.16 -9.89 -2.48
N TRP A 12 14.48 -8.86 -1.97
CA TRP A 12 13.07 -8.60 -2.27
C TRP A 12 12.78 -8.51 -3.77
N ALA A 13 13.58 -7.74 -4.51
CA ALA A 13 13.34 -7.50 -5.93
C ALA A 13 13.42 -8.77 -6.79
N ALA A 14 14.37 -9.66 -6.49
CA ALA A 14 14.54 -10.92 -7.22
C ALA A 14 13.42 -11.92 -6.88
N ASP A 15 13.10 -12.02 -5.58
CA ASP A 15 12.12 -12.98 -5.07
C ASP A 15 10.69 -12.61 -5.54
N LEU A 16 10.31 -11.32 -5.49
CA LEU A 16 8.97 -10.87 -5.90
C LEU A 16 8.71 -11.04 -7.41
N ALA A 17 9.70 -10.73 -8.26
CA ALA A 17 9.56 -10.88 -9.71
C ALA A 17 9.38 -12.37 -10.09
N THR A 18 10.16 -13.25 -9.47
CA THR A 18 10.07 -14.70 -9.68
C THR A 18 8.71 -15.22 -9.22
N ALA A 19 8.28 -14.88 -8.01
CA ALA A 19 7.01 -15.31 -7.46
C ALA A 19 5.81 -14.91 -8.33
N ARG A 20 5.80 -13.67 -8.83
CA ARG A 20 4.74 -13.20 -9.75
C ARG A 20 4.70 -13.99 -11.05
N ALA A 21 5.86 -14.28 -11.64
CA ALA A 21 5.94 -15.03 -12.88
C ALA A 21 5.44 -16.47 -12.68
N VAL A 22 5.82 -17.12 -11.58
CA VAL A 22 5.35 -18.48 -11.25
C VAL A 22 3.85 -18.47 -10.95
N ALA A 23 3.35 -17.49 -10.20
CA ALA A 23 1.93 -17.39 -9.84
C ALA A 23 1.05 -17.17 -11.07
N ALA A 24 1.55 -16.41 -12.06
CA ALA A 24 0.84 -16.17 -13.31
C ALA A 24 0.73 -17.41 -14.21
N ALA A 25 1.67 -18.36 -14.07
CA ALA A 25 1.70 -19.59 -14.85
C ALA A 25 1.02 -20.77 -14.14
N ALA A 26 0.63 -20.61 -12.88
CA ALA A 26 -0.01 -21.66 -12.10
C ALA A 26 -1.41 -21.98 -12.63
N VAL A 27 -1.66 -23.27 -12.86
CA VAL A 27 -2.98 -23.79 -13.26
C VAL A 27 -3.74 -24.29 -12.03
N GLU A 28 -3.03 -24.87 -11.07
CA GLU A 28 -3.60 -25.44 -9.85
C GLU A 28 -3.46 -24.48 -8.66
N ALA A 29 -4.43 -24.53 -7.73
CA ALA A 29 -4.43 -23.68 -6.53
C ALA A 29 -3.17 -23.88 -5.66
N ARG A 30 -2.67 -25.12 -5.59
CA ARG A 30 -1.44 -25.45 -4.86
C ARG A 30 -0.21 -24.79 -5.47
N ASP A 31 -0.13 -24.73 -6.81
CA ASP A 31 0.98 -24.09 -7.51
C ASP A 31 0.95 -22.57 -7.33
N ALA A 32 -0.25 -21.98 -7.32
CA ALA A 32 -0.42 -20.57 -7.01
C ALA A 32 0.04 -20.22 -5.59
N VAL A 33 -0.27 -21.07 -4.59
CA VAL A 33 0.23 -20.92 -3.22
C VAL A 33 1.76 -21.09 -3.16
N ALA A 34 2.31 -22.09 -3.87
CA ALA A 34 3.74 -22.34 -3.98
C ALA A 34 4.51 -21.17 -4.60
N ALA A 35 3.91 -20.48 -5.56
CA ALA A 35 4.48 -19.30 -6.18
C ALA A 35 4.74 -18.17 -5.16
N TRP A 36 3.92 -18.07 -4.12
CA TRP A 36 4.10 -17.12 -3.02
C TRP A 36 5.08 -17.60 -1.94
N GLY A 37 5.84 -18.68 -2.20
CA GLY A 37 6.82 -19.23 -1.26
C GLY A 37 6.21 -20.05 -0.12
N LEU A 38 4.93 -20.43 -0.25
CA LEU A 38 4.19 -21.19 0.75
C LEU A 38 3.94 -22.63 0.26
N VAL A 39 4.07 -23.61 1.13
CA VAL A 39 3.83 -25.01 0.79
C VAL A 39 2.78 -25.61 1.68
N VAL A 40 1.73 -26.09 1.04
CA VAL A 40 0.59 -26.72 1.69
C VAL A 40 1.03 -28.05 2.29
N GLY A 41 1.02 -28.16 3.61
CA GLY A 41 1.16 -29.40 4.34
C GLY A 41 -0.21 -29.93 4.77
N GLY A 42 -0.49 -31.20 4.51
CA GLY A 42 -1.75 -31.86 4.87
C GLY A 42 -2.59 -32.28 3.66
N ALA A 43 -3.88 -32.53 3.90
CA ALA A 43 -4.84 -32.94 2.88
C ALA A 43 -5.28 -31.75 2.01
N ASP A 44 -5.62 -32.04 0.75
CA ASP A 44 -5.95 -31.04 -0.28
C ASP A 44 -7.30 -30.35 -0.09
N ASP A 45 -8.14 -30.88 0.80
CA ASP A 45 -9.47 -30.39 1.12
C ASP A 45 -9.47 -28.97 1.71
N ALA A 46 -8.35 -28.50 2.26
CA ALA A 46 -8.21 -27.13 2.76
C ALA A 46 -8.10 -26.06 1.65
N LEU A 47 -7.94 -26.44 0.39
CA LEU A 47 -7.82 -25.52 -0.75
C LEU A 47 -9.13 -25.34 -1.53
N ASP A 48 -10.16 -26.13 -1.22
CA ASP A 48 -11.48 -26.02 -1.84
C ASP A 48 -12.28 -24.87 -1.20
N ALA A 49 -12.66 -23.88 -2.02
CA ALA A 49 -13.00 -22.55 -1.52
C ALA A 49 -14.47 -22.39 -1.07
N PRO A 50 -14.75 -21.92 0.16
CA PRO A 50 -15.97 -21.16 0.42
C PRO A 50 -15.93 -19.79 -0.29
N PRO A 51 -17.08 -19.11 -0.46
CA PRO A 51 -17.13 -17.82 -1.14
C PRO A 51 -16.27 -16.77 -0.43
N VAL A 52 -15.34 -16.16 -1.17
CA VAL A 52 -14.51 -15.04 -0.72
C VAL A 52 -15.11 -13.70 -1.14
N GLY A 53 -15.08 -12.73 -0.24
CA GLY A 53 -15.55 -11.37 -0.50
C GLY A 53 -14.54 -10.52 -1.27
N ALA A 54 -14.98 -9.33 -1.69
CA ALA A 54 -14.08 -8.23 -1.99
C ALA A 54 -14.16 -7.25 -0.81
N PRO A 55 -13.07 -6.60 -0.39
CA PRO A 55 -13.16 -5.65 0.70
C PRO A 55 -14.04 -4.47 0.27
N PRO A 56 -14.76 -3.84 1.21
CA PRO A 56 -15.53 -2.64 0.89
C PRO A 56 -14.59 -1.52 0.45
N THR A 57 -15.05 -0.69 -0.48
CA THR A 57 -14.28 0.48 -0.93
C THR A 57 -14.70 1.72 -0.15
N LEU A 58 -13.70 2.49 0.32
CA LEU A 58 -13.90 3.84 0.82
C LEU A 58 -13.87 4.80 -0.37
N SER A 59 -15.02 5.34 -0.73
CA SER A 59 -15.09 6.46 -1.67
C SER A 59 -14.67 7.73 -0.96
N LEU A 60 -13.87 8.58 -1.61
CA LEU A 60 -13.57 9.97 -1.20
C LEU A 60 -14.55 10.99 -1.83
N GLY A 61 -15.61 10.52 -2.49
CA GLY A 61 -16.64 11.38 -3.09
C GLY A 61 -16.14 12.11 -4.33
N GLY A 62 -15.23 11.49 -5.09
CA GLY A 62 -14.61 12.07 -6.28
C GLY A 62 -13.49 13.08 -6.00
N ARG A 63 -13.31 13.52 -4.75
CA ARG A 63 -12.24 14.44 -4.36
C ARG A 63 -10.93 13.69 -4.09
N ALA A 64 -9.83 14.16 -4.67
CA ALA A 64 -8.49 13.64 -4.47
C ALA A 64 -8.04 13.82 -3.01
N LEU A 65 -7.34 12.82 -2.47
CA LEU A 65 -6.75 12.86 -1.13
C LEU A 65 -5.87 14.10 -0.91
N GLU A 66 -5.09 14.44 -1.93
CA GLU A 66 -4.21 15.61 -1.98
C GLU A 66 -4.95 16.93 -1.75
N ALA A 67 -6.16 17.07 -2.30
CA ALA A 67 -6.99 18.25 -2.12
C ALA A 67 -7.56 18.36 -0.69
N TRP A 68 -7.83 17.23 -0.03
CA TRP A 68 -8.20 17.20 1.39
C TRP A 68 -7.02 17.62 2.27
N ALA A 69 -5.84 17.04 2.05
CA ALA A 69 -4.65 17.33 2.85
C ALA A 69 -4.17 18.78 2.69
N LEU A 70 -4.22 19.34 1.47
CA LEU A 70 -3.93 20.75 1.21
C LEU A 70 -4.94 21.66 1.91
N GLY A 71 -6.24 21.38 1.78
CA GLY A 71 -7.30 22.16 2.43
C GLY A 71 -7.25 22.12 3.96
N ALA A 72 -6.74 21.02 4.54
CA ALA A 72 -6.49 20.88 5.97
C ALA A 72 -5.20 21.59 6.45
N GLY A 73 -4.46 22.24 5.56
CA GLY A 73 -3.17 22.88 5.88
C GLY A 73 -2.04 21.88 6.20
N CYS A 74 -2.23 20.60 5.89
CA CYS A 74 -1.22 19.57 6.13
C CYS A 74 -0.15 19.52 5.04
N LYS A 75 -0.44 20.11 3.89
CA LYS A 75 0.47 20.21 2.75
C LYS A 75 0.67 21.66 2.35
N ARG A 76 1.86 21.96 1.86
CA ARG A 76 2.20 23.23 1.22
C ARG A 76 1.94 23.17 -0.29
N VAL A 77 2.30 22.06 -0.93
CA VAL A 77 1.98 21.74 -2.32
C VAL A 77 1.29 20.39 -2.39
N ALA A 78 0.14 20.33 -3.05
CA ALA A 78 -0.50 19.08 -3.46
C ALA A 78 0.08 18.60 -4.80
N PHE A 79 0.34 17.30 -4.92
CA PHE A 79 0.83 16.68 -6.14
C PHE A 79 -0.06 15.51 -6.55
N VAL A 80 -0.68 15.60 -7.74
CA VAL A 80 -1.51 14.53 -8.29
C VAL A 80 -1.05 14.19 -9.69
N THR A 81 -1.03 12.90 -10.04
CA THR A 81 -0.88 12.44 -11.43
C THR A 81 -2.18 11.82 -11.89
N VAL A 82 -2.72 12.28 -13.02
CA VAL A 82 -4.04 11.88 -13.54
C VAL A 82 -3.98 11.52 -15.02
N ALA A 83 -5.03 10.86 -15.53
CA ALA A 83 -5.23 10.74 -16.97
C ALA A 83 -5.56 12.13 -17.58
N PRO A 84 -5.22 12.39 -18.85
CA PRO A 84 -5.56 13.65 -19.50
C PRO A 84 -7.04 14.02 -19.42
N ASP A 85 -7.93 13.04 -19.54
CA ASP A 85 -9.39 13.25 -19.51
C ASP A 85 -9.91 13.65 -18.12
N ASP A 86 -9.17 13.33 -17.06
CA ASP A 86 -9.52 13.69 -15.67
C ASP A 86 -8.95 15.05 -15.23
N GLU A 87 -8.06 15.65 -16.05
CA GLU A 87 -7.27 16.83 -15.69
C GLU A 87 -8.14 17.98 -15.18
N ALA A 88 -9.11 18.41 -15.98
CA ALA A 88 -9.95 19.56 -15.66
C ALA A 88 -10.78 19.32 -14.39
N ALA A 89 -11.32 18.10 -14.24
CA ALA A 89 -12.14 17.73 -13.09
C ALA A 89 -11.32 17.70 -11.78
N VAL A 90 -10.08 17.23 -11.83
CA VAL A 90 -9.20 17.19 -10.66
C VAL A 90 -8.61 18.57 -10.35
N ALA A 91 -8.21 19.34 -11.36
CA ALA A 91 -7.72 20.71 -11.17
C ALA A 91 -8.77 21.61 -10.48
N ALA A 92 -10.05 21.45 -10.83
CA ALA A 92 -11.15 22.21 -10.22
C ALA A 92 -11.33 21.96 -8.71
N GLN A 93 -10.72 20.91 -8.14
CA GLN A 93 -10.81 20.60 -6.71
C GLN A 93 -9.90 21.49 -5.85
N PHE A 94 -8.96 22.22 -6.46
CA PHE A 94 -7.99 23.08 -5.81
C PHE A 94 -8.42 24.56 -5.86
N VAL A 95 -9.66 24.84 -5.47
CA VAL A 95 -10.23 26.21 -5.46
C VAL A 95 -9.37 27.14 -4.60
N GLY A 96 -9.03 28.31 -5.16
CA GLY A 96 -8.19 29.31 -4.49
C GLY A 96 -6.69 29.03 -4.52
N CYS A 97 -6.25 27.98 -5.21
CA CYS A 97 -4.84 27.67 -5.41
C CYS A 97 -4.40 28.00 -6.85
N HIS A 98 -3.11 28.28 -7.03
CA HIS A 98 -2.46 28.16 -8.34
C HIS A 98 -2.24 26.68 -8.65
N VAL A 99 -2.56 26.26 -9.87
CA VAL A 99 -2.31 24.89 -10.35
C VAL A 99 -1.29 24.95 -11.49
N GLU A 100 -0.09 24.46 -11.23
CA GLU A 100 0.93 24.26 -12.26
C GLU A 100 0.72 22.89 -12.92
N ARG A 101 0.69 22.88 -14.25
CA ARG A 101 0.36 21.70 -15.05
C ARG A 101 1.57 21.23 -15.83
N ARG A 102 1.83 19.92 -15.81
CA ARG A 102 2.85 19.30 -16.66
C ARG A 102 2.34 18.01 -17.28
N THR A 103 2.68 17.77 -18.55
CA THR A 103 2.37 16.51 -19.23
C THR A 103 3.66 15.68 -19.33
N ARG A 104 3.57 14.39 -19.02
CA ARG A 104 4.66 13.43 -19.29
C ARG A 104 4.10 12.06 -19.64
N ALA A 105 4.89 11.26 -20.36
CA ALA A 105 4.61 9.85 -20.53
C ALA A 105 5.10 9.09 -19.28
N VAL A 106 4.27 8.19 -18.75
CA VAL A 106 4.60 7.33 -17.61
C VAL A 106 4.33 5.88 -17.97
N ALA A 107 5.36 5.03 -17.83
CA ALA A 107 5.20 3.59 -17.93
C ALA A 107 5.00 3.01 -16.52
N ILE A 108 3.85 2.38 -16.30
CA ILE A 108 3.56 1.68 -15.06
C ILE A 108 3.74 0.19 -15.33
N GLY A 109 4.79 -0.39 -14.73
CA GLY A 109 5.07 -1.82 -14.81
C GLY A 109 4.23 -2.64 -13.81
N PRO A 110 4.37 -3.97 -13.83
CA PRO A 110 3.69 -4.87 -12.88
C PRO A 110 3.91 -4.47 -11.42
N GLY A 111 2.88 -4.60 -10.58
CA GLY A 111 2.97 -4.23 -9.16
C GLY A 111 2.95 -2.75 -8.88
N ASP A 112 2.38 -1.96 -9.80
CA ASP A 112 2.38 -0.50 -9.73
C ASP A 112 3.81 0.05 -9.61
N ARG A 113 4.72 -0.47 -10.44
CA ARG A 113 6.10 0.01 -10.52
C ARG A 113 6.16 1.20 -11.46
N TRP A 114 6.31 2.40 -10.91
CA TRP A 114 6.36 3.64 -11.68
C TRP A 114 7.76 3.82 -12.26
N CYS A 115 7.92 3.56 -13.56
CA CYS A 115 9.16 3.85 -14.29
C CYS A 115 9.01 5.21 -14.98
N ASP A 116 9.98 6.11 -14.78
CA ASP A 116 10.09 7.35 -15.56
C ASP A 116 10.64 7.05 -16.97
N ASP A 117 9.98 6.13 -17.69
CA ASP A 117 10.22 5.88 -19.10
C ASP A 117 9.35 6.83 -19.92
N ARG A 118 9.92 8.02 -20.16
CA ARG A 118 9.27 9.11 -20.89
C ARG A 118 9.08 8.81 -22.39
N GLN A 119 9.59 7.68 -22.89
CA GLN A 119 9.48 7.30 -24.30
C GLN A 119 8.40 6.24 -24.56
N ARG A 120 8.09 5.40 -23.56
CA ARG A 120 7.18 4.25 -23.74
C ARG A 120 5.90 4.33 -22.88
N GLY A 121 5.76 5.38 -22.08
CA GLY A 121 4.63 5.56 -21.17
C GLY A 121 3.34 6.05 -21.84
N ALA A 122 2.22 5.84 -21.14
CA ALA A 122 0.96 6.51 -21.48
C ALA A 122 1.02 7.99 -21.04
N PRO A 123 0.39 8.92 -21.78
CA PRO A 123 0.34 10.32 -21.37
C PRO A 123 -0.38 10.46 -20.03
N ARG A 124 0.24 11.19 -19.12
CA ARG A 124 -0.30 11.58 -17.81
C ARG A 124 -0.14 13.07 -17.62
N VAL A 125 -1.01 13.64 -16.80
CA VAL A 125 -0.92 15.03 -16.38
C VAL A 125 -0.57 15.07 -14.90
N GLU A 126 0.52 15.76 -14.59
CA GLU A 126 0.92 16.11 -13.25
C GLU A 126 0.37 17.49 -12.90
N LEU A 127 -0.31 17.58 -11.77
CA LEU A 127 -0.88 18.80 -11.22
C LEU A 127 -0.17 19.11 -9.91
N TYR A 128 0.37 20.33 -9.81
CA TYR A 128 0.98 20.86 -8.59
C TYR A 128 0.14 22.04 -8.13
N ALA A 129 -0.59 21.86 -7.04
CA ALA A 129 -1.49 22.89 -6.52
C ALA A 129 -0.97 23.48 -5.21
N ALA A 130 -0.94 24.81 -5.12
CA ALA A 130 -0.50 25.52 -3.92
C ALA A 130 -1.18 26.89 -3.82
N VAL A 131 -1.33 27.40 -2.59
CA VAL A 131 -1.80 28.79 -2.37
C VAL A 131 -0.79 29.79 -2.95
N ASP A 132 0.50 29.54 -2.76
CA ASP A 132 1.58 30.31 -3.38
C ASP A 132 1.98 29.69 -4.73
N ALA A 133 1.79 30.45 -5.81
CA ALA A 133 2.16 30.01 -7.16
C ALA A 133 3.65 29.68 -7.31
N SER A 134 4.53 30.32 -6.54
CA SER A 134 5.97 30.06 -6.59
C SER A 134 6.31 28.65 -6.11
N ASP A 135 5.56 28.11 -5.14
CA ASP A 135 5.77 26.76 -4.61
C ASP A 135 5.36 25.68 -5.60
N ALA A 136 4.18 25.84 -6.22
CA ALA A 136 3.70 24.93 -7.26
C ALA A 136 4.67 24.89 -8.45
N ARG A 137 5.14 26.06 -8.94
CA ARG A 137 6.12 26.16 -10.01
C ARG A 137 7.46 25.52 -9.64
N ARG A 138 7.93 25.77 -8.41
CA ARG A 138 9.19 25.18 -7.91
C ARG A 138 9.09 23.66 -7.83
N ALA A 139 8.01 23.12 -7.28
CA ALA A 139 7.79 21.67 -7.23
C ALA A 139 7.75 21.06 -8.63
N ALA A 140 7.01 21.69 -9.55
CA ALA A 140 6.91 21.26 -10.94
C ALA A 140 8.27 21.27 -11.65
N ALA A 141 9.11 22.28 -11.40
CA ALA A 141 10.45 22.39 -11.96
C ALA A 141 11.42 21.34 -11.38
N LEU A 142 11.40 21.11 -10.06
CA LEU A 142 12.23 20.09 -9.42
C LEU A 142 11.87 18.67 -9.90
N GLN A 143 10.57 18.38 -10.09
CA GLN A 143 10.15 17.12 -10.68
C GLN A 143 10.59 17.01 -12.16
N ALA A 144 10.70 18.12 -12.89
CA ALA A 144 11.07 18.11 -14.31
C ALA A 144 12.51 17.66 -14.53
N ASP A 145 13.40 18.20 -13.69
CA ASP A 145 14.83 17.98 -13.73
C ASP A 145 15.16 16.53 -13.36
N ASP A 146 15.11 16.21 -12.08
CA ASP A 146 15.38 14.87 -11.57
C ASP A 146 14.69 14.70 -10.19
N PRO A 147 13.52 14.03 -10.14
CA PRO A 147 12.80 13.85 -8.89
C PRO A 147 13.56 12.95 -7.89
N THR A 148 14.49 12.12 -8.36
CA THR A 148 15.32 11.27 -7.50
C THR A 148 16.37 12.09 -6.78
N ARG A 149 17.06 12.99 -7.50
CA ARG A 149 18.02 13.95 -6.96
C ARG A 149 17.36 14.95 -6.03
N HIS A 150 16.16 15.41 -6.37
CA HIS A 150 15.44 16.45 -5.63
C HIS A 150 14.45 15.92 -4.59
N ALA A 151 14.44 14.61 -4.31
CA ALA A 151 13.46 13.97 -3.43
C ALA A 151 13.34 14.64 -2.04
N ALA A 152 14.45 15.12 -1.46
CA ALA A 152 14.42 15.83 -0.19
C ALA A 152 13.68 17.18 -0.28
N ALA A 153 14.04 17.99 -1.28
CA ALA A 153 13.43 19.31 -1.51
C ALA A 153 11.96 19.19 -1.93
N LEU A 154 11.61 18.19 -2.74
CA LEU A 154 10.24 17.87 -3.09
C LEU A 154 9.42 17.46 -1.86
N GLY A 155 9.97 16.58 -1.01
CA GLY A 155 9.31 16.18 0.23
C GLY A 155 9.00 17.35 1.17
N GLU A 156 9.95 18.28 1.32
CA GLU A 156 9.75 19.51 2.07
C GLU A 156 8.63 20.38 1.46
N LEU A 157 8.66 20.60 0.14
CA LEU A 157 7.62 21.38 -0.55
C LEU A 157 6.23 20.73 -0.47
N PHE A 158 6.16 19.40 -0.48
CA PHE A 158 4.90 18.68 -0.32
C PHE A 158 4.41 18.63 1.14
N GLY A 159 5.17 19.19 2.10
CA GLY A 159 4.82 19.18 3.52
C GLY A 159 5.03 17.82 4.20
N TYR A 160 5.86 16.95 3.64
CA TYR A 160 6.13 15.63 4.23
C TYR A 160 6.98 15.77 5.50
N PRO A 161 6.71 14.97 6.55
CA PRO A 161 7.52 14.99 7.75
C PRO A 161 9.01 14.73 7.44
N PRO A 162 9.96 15.50 8.00
CA PRO A 162 11.39 15.33 7.70
C PRO A 162 11.91 13.90 7.93
N CYS A 163 11.41 13.20 8.94
CA CYS A 163 11.78 11.80 9.19
C CYS A 163 11.29 10.84 8.09
N CYS A 164 10.13 11.10 7.50
CA CYS A 164 9.57 10.32 6.38
C CYS A 164 10.37 10.58 5.10
N VAL A 165 10.70 11.85 4.84
CA VAL A 165 11.56 12.25 3.72
C VAL A 165 12.93 11.60 3.83
N ALA A 166 13.60 11.67 5.00
CA ALA A 166 14.89 11.05 5.22
C ALA A 166 14.85 9.54 4.98
N ALA A 167 13.82 8.85 5.48
CA ALA A 167 13.65 7.42 5.29
C ALA A 167 13.36 7.03 3.82
N PHE A 168 12.68 7.89 3.06
CA PHE A 168 12.42 7.69 1.63
C PHE A 168 13.68 7.92 0.79
N VAL A 169 14.41 9.01 1.05
CA VAL A 169 15.67 9.36 0.36
C VAL A 169 16.74 8.29 0.59
N ALA A 170 16.79 7.68 1.77
CA ALA A 170 17.76 6.63 2.09
C ALA A 170 17.58 5.32 1.30
N GLN A 171 16.47 5.13 0.60
CA GLN A 171 16.19 3.92 -0.17
C GLN A 171 16.91 3.94 -1.52
N ARG A 172 17.40 2.78 -1.97
CA ARG A 172 18.07 2.67 -3.29
C ARG A 172 17.08 2.69 -4.43
N SER A 173 15.92 2.05 -4.23
CA SER A 173 14.81 2.01 -5.18
C SER A 173 13.56 2.56 -4.52
N ARG A 174 12.89 3.49 -5.20
CA ARG A 174 11.69 4.19 -4.70
C ARG A 174 10.47 3.99 -5.60
N ALA A 175 10.66 3.35 -6.75
CA ALA A 175 9.67 3.15 -7.79
C ALA A 175 8.72 1.98 -7.52
N ASP A 176 9.03 1.13 -6.55
CA ASP A 176 8.27 -0.08 -6.25
C ASP A 176 7.46 0.10 -4.96
N ASN A 177 6.14 0.22 -5.13
CA ASN A 177 5.20 0.44 -4.03
C ASN A 177 5.10 -0.76 -3.08
N SER A 178 5.45 -1.96 -3.54
CA SER A 178 5.53 -3.13 -2.68
C SER A 178 6.77 -3.06 -1.81
N LEU A 179 7.95 -2.84 -2.42
CA LEU A 179 9.19 -2.69 -1.68
C LEU A 179 9.09 -1.60 -0.61
N ASN A 180 8.52 -0.44 -0.94
CA ASN A 180 8.32 0.65 0.01
C ASN A 180 7.60 0.17 1.28
N ARG A 181 6.49 -0.57 1.15
CA ARG A 181 5.71 -1.10 2.29
C ARG A 181 6.47 -2.14 3.10
N TYR A 182 7.23 -3.02 2.45
CA TYR A 182 8.09 -3.98 3.14
C TYR A 182 9.20 -3.29 3.93
N LEU A 183 9.79 -2.24 3.38
CA LEU A 183 10.81 -1.45 4.09
C LEU A 183 10.23 -0.69 5.28
N ILE A 184 8.99 -0.21 5.20
CA ILE A 184 8.30 0.42 6.34
C ILE A 184 8.06 -0.61 7.45
N ALA A 185 7.52 -1.78 7.11
CA ALA A 185 7.32 -2.87 8.06
C ALA A 185 8.65 -3.27 8.74
N ALA A 186 9.71 -3.45 7.95
CA ALA A 186 11.04 -3.78 8.46
C ALA A 186 11.60 -2.72 9.41
N ARG A 187 11.43 -1.42 9.10
CA ARG A 187 11.84 -0.30 9.98
C ARG A 187 10.99 -0.18 11.24
N THR A 188 9.72 -0.60 11.17
CA THR A 188 8.80 -0.59 12.33
C THR A 188 9.19 -1.69 13.32
N GLY A 189 9.60 -2.87 12.82
CA GLY A 189 10.10 -4.00 13.60
C GLY A 189 9.08 -5.14 13.75
N ALA A 190 9.57 -6.33 14.10
CA ALA A 190 8.78 -7.57 14.18
C ALA A 190 7.82 -7.64 15.39
N ALA A 191 7.97 -6.75 16.37
CA ALA A 191 7.15 -6.74 17.57
C ALA A 191 5.86 -5.93 17.37
N ARG A 192 4.80 -6.68 17.01
CA ARG A 192 3.38 -6.55 17.38
C ARG A 192 2.73 -5.17 17.22
N GLY A 193 2.10 -4.97 16.05
CA GLY A 193 0.87 -4.20 15.99
C GLY A 193 -0.19 -4.70 17.01
N PRO A 194 -1.34 -4.03 17.11
CA PRO A 194 -1.86 -3.12 16.10
C PRO A 194 -1.09 -1.80 16.02
N TRP A 195 -0.67 -1.43 14.80
CA TRP A 195 -0.20 -0.07 14.50
C TRP A 195 -1.41 0.85 14.25
N PRO A 196 -1.28 2.18 14.41
CA PRO A 196 -2.36 3.12 14.11
C PRO A 196 -2.99 2.85 12.74
N TRP A 197 -4.28 2.47 12.73
CA TRP A 197 -5.00 2.11 11.50
C TRP A 197 -5.00 3.21 10.44
N CYS A 198 -4.87 4.48 10.84
CA CYS A 198 -4.83 5.60 9.91
C CYS A 198 -3.55 5.65 9.07
N LEU A 199 -2.55 4.81 9.40
CA LEU A 199 -1.32 4.61 8.63
C LEU A 199 -1.34 3.34 7.78
N ASN A 200 -2.46 2.61 7.75
CA ASN A 200 -2.68 1.54 6.78
C ASN A 200 -2.83 2.13 5.38
N GLU A 201 -1.87 1.85 4.50
CA GLU A 201 -1.77 2.41 3.14
C GLU A 201 -1.91 1.36 2.03
N VAL A 202 -2.44 0.19 2.39
CA VAL A 202 -2.37 -1.03 1.58
C VAL A 202 -3.53 -1.10 0.56
N HIS A 203 -4.70 -0.57 0.90
CA HIS A 203 -5.86 -0.47 0.00
C HIS A 203 -6.38 0.96 -0.16
N HIS A 204 -6.55 1.69 0.94
CA HIS A 204 -6.80 3.14 0.91
C HIS A 204 -5.68 3.86 1.62
N ARG A 205 -5.40 5.09 1.20
CA ARG A 205 -4.41 5.96 1.83
C ARG A 205 -5.12 7.14 2.47
N LEU A 206 -4.70 7.50 3.68
CA LEU A 206 -5.07 8.75 4.33
C LEU A 206 -3.95 9.80 4.29
N ILE A 207 -2.77 9.39 3.82
CA ILE A 207 -1.62 10.24 3.54
C ILE A 207 -1.07 9.92 2.15
N ALA A 208 -0.61 10.94 1.44
CA ALA A 208 -0.08 10.78 0.09
C ALA A 208 1.46 10.65 0.07
N PHE A 209 2.03 10.02 1.11
CA PHE A 209 3.44 9.69 1.22
C PHE A 209 3.61 8.41 2.06
N TYR A 210 4.76 7.78 1.92
CA TYR A 210 5.13 6.61 2.71
C TYR A 210 5.63 7.03 4.10
N PRO A 211 4.99 6.58 5.21
CA PRO A 211 5.48 6.90 6.54
C PRO A 211 6.85 6.22 6.76
N CYS A 212 7.74 6.79 7.56
CA CYS A 212 9.03 6.13 7.82
C CYS A 212 8.87 4.79 8.55
N ARG A 213 7.81 4.69 9.37
CA ARG A 213 7.38 3.52 10.17
C ARG A 213 5.86 3.57 10.35
N TYR A 214 5.21 2.44 10.57
CA TYR A 214 3.76 2.39 10.82
C TYR A 214 3.35 2.94 12.19
N ASP A 215 4.30 3.28 13.07
CA ASP A 215 4.09 3.97 14.35
C ASP A 215 4.60 5.43 14.32
N CYS A 216 4.84 6.00 13.14
CA CYS A 216 5.35 7.37 13.00
C CYS A 216 4.33 8.42 13.46
N ALA A 217 4.62 9.08 14.60
CA ALA A 217 3.77 10.12 15.16
C ALA A 217 3.52 11.30 14.20
N ALA A 218 4.53 11.74 13.44
CA ALA A 218 4.37 12.85 12.51
C ALA A 218 3.49 12.49 11.30
N ALA A 219 3.61 11.27 10.78
CA ALA A 219 2.74 10.80 9.72
C ALA A 219 1.29 10.63 10.23
N ARG A 220 1.14 10.11 11.46
CA ARG A 220 -0.16 9.96 12.12
C ARG A 220 -0.88 11.31 12.26
N ALA A 221 -0.18 12.35 12.70
CA ALA A 221 -0.76 13.69 12.81
C ALA A 221 -1.31 14.20 11.47
N VAL A 222 -0.60 13.97 10.35
CA VAL A 222 -1.09 14.32 9.01
C VAL A 222 -2.31 13.49 8.62
N ALA A 223 -2.31 12.19 8.92
CA ALA A 223 -3.43 11.30 8.65
C ALA A 223 -4.69 11.73 9.42
N GLU A 224 -4.55 12.03 10.72
CA GLU A 224 -5.64 12.44 11.59
C GLU A 224 -6.24 13.80 11.16
N ALA A 225 -5.40 14.77 10.79
CA ALA A 225 -5.88 16.06 10.29
C ALA A 225 -6.58 15.93 8.93
N THR A 226 -6.04 15.11 8.02
CA THR A 226 -6.69 14.81 6.72
C THR A 226 -8.03 14.12 6.94
N LEU A 227 -8.08 13.15 7.86
CA LEU A 227 -9.30 12.43 8.21
C LEU A 227 -10.36 13.37 8.80
N ALA A 228 -9.98 14.26 9.72
CA ALA A 228 -10.87 15.24 10.31
C ALA A 228 -11.49 16.15 9.25
N ALA A 229 -10.71 16.58 8.26
CA ALA A 229 -11.21 17.38 7.13
C ALA A 229 -12.20 16.59 6.25
N ILE A 230 -11.93 15.31 5.98
CA ILE A 230 -12.85 14.46 5.22
C ILE A 230 -14.15 14.24 6.01
N ASP A 231 -14.06 13.91 7.30
CA ASP A 231 -15.22 13.60 8.14
C ASP A 231 -16.10 14.83 8.39
N ALA A 232 -15.51 16.02 8.53
CA ALA A 232 -16.26 17.28 8.62
C ALA A 232 -17.15 17.52 7.39
N ALA A 233 -16.68 17.13 6.20
CA ALA A 233 -17.47 17.21 4.98
C ALA A 233 -18.37 15.98 4.76
N ARG A 234 -18.04 14.84 5.39
CA ARG A 234 -18.70 13.55 5.19
C ARG A 234 -18.78 12.80 6.53
N PRO A 235 -19.77 13.14 7.37
CA PRO A 235 -19.89 12.56 8.70
C PRO A 235 -19.95 11.04 8.67
N GLY A 236 -19.14 10.39 9.52
CA GLY A 236 -19.06 8.94 9.64
C GLY A 236 -18.00 8.30 8.73
N PHE A 237 -17.33 9.07 7.87
CA PHE A 237 -16.20 8.57 7.09
C PHE A 237 -15.08 8.06 8.01
N ALA A 238 -14.77 8.78 9.09
CA ALA A 238 -13.72 8.37 10.03
C ALA A 238 -14.00 7.00 10.66
N ALA A 239 -15.24 6.76 11.08
CA ALA A 239 -15.66 5.48 11.64
C ALA A 239 -15.61 4.35 10.59
N ALA A 240 -16.09 4.60 9.37
CA ALA A 240 -16.02 3.63 8.28
C ALA A 240 -14.57 3.31 7.90
N ALA A 241 -13.70 4.33 7.86
CA ALA A 241 -12.28 4.17 7.59
C ALA A 241 -11.59 3.35 8.69
N ALA A 242 -11.84 3.64 9.97
CA ALA A 242 -11.30 2.86 11.08
C ALA A 242 -11.72 1.38 11.00
N ALA A 243 -12.99 1.10 10.72
CA ALA A 243 -13.52 -0.26 10.62
C ALA A 243 -12.90 -1.06 9.47
N LEU A 244 -12.57 -0.40 8.35
CA LEU A 244 -11.90 -1.05 7.22
C LEU A 244 -10.39 -1.16 7.47
N LEU A 245 -9.73 -0.04 7.72
CA LEU A 245 -8.27 0.07 7.80
C LEU A 245 -7.67 -0.52 9.07
N GLY A 246 -8.48 -0.75 10.11
CA GLY A 246 -8.10 -1.52 11.30
C GLY A 246 -8.09 -3.03 11.07
N ARG A 247 -8.52 -3.53 9.90
CA ARG A 247 -8.47 -4.96 9.61
C ARG A 247 -7.03 -5.43 9.47
N THR A 248 -6.83 -6.68 9.86
CA THR A 248 -5.55 -7.35 9.63
C THR A 248 -5.44 -7.77 8.16
N VAL A 249 -4.27 -7.53 7.55
CA VAL A 249 -4.00 -7.84 6.14
C VAL A 249 -2.81 -8.78 6.03
N LEU A 250 -2.99 -9.90 5.30
CA LEU A 250 -1.87 -10.64 4.74
C LEU A 250 -1.50 -9.98 3.40
N TYR A 251 -0.41 -9.22 3.43
CA TYR A 251 0.10 -8.46 2.30
C TYR A 251 1.17 -9.25 1.56
N LEU A 252 0.90 -9.65 0.31
CA LEU A 252 1.91 -10.28 -0.55
C LEU A 252 2.61 -9.19 -1.36
N ASP A 253 1.81 -8.41 -2.09
CA ASP A 253 2.27 -7.25 -2.85
C ASP A 253 1.13 -6.24 -3.06
N HIS A 254 1.39 -5.17 -3.82
CA HIS A 254 0.43 -4.09 -4.03
C HIS A 254 -0.91 -4.58 -4.60
N ASP A 255 -0.86 -5.55 -5.51
CA ASP A 255 -2.02 -6.04 -6.24
C ASP A 255 -2.64 -7.27 -5.56
N HIS A 256 -1.93 -7.95 -4.65
CA HIS A 256 -2.33 -9.23 -4.08
C HIS A 256 -2.35 -9.18 -2.54
N GLN A 257 -3.56 -9.15 -1.97
CA GLN A 257 -3.78 -8.97 -0.54
C GLN A 257 -4.97 -9.79 -0.05
N LEU A 258 -4.89 -10.29 1.18
CA LEU A 258 -6.00 -10.96 1.85
C LEU A 258 -6.35 -10.23 3.14
N TRP A 259 -7.59 -9.76 3.23
CA TRP A 259 -8.10 -8.94 4.32
C TRP A 259 -8.97 -9.78 5.24
N LEU A 260 -8.63 -9.85 6.52
CA LEU A 260 -9.44 -10.56 7.49
C LEU A 260 -10.64 -9.70 7.93
N ARG A 261 -11.83 -10.30 7.97
CA ARG A 261 -13.02 -9.71 8.60
C ARG A 261 -12.93 -9.91 10.12
N GLY A 262 -12.01 -9.20 10.74
CA GLY A 262 -11.59 -9.33 12.13
C GLY A 262 -10.08 -9.15 12.26
N ASP A 263 -9.47 -9.85 13.23
CA ASP A 263 -8.02 -9.92 13.37
C ASP A 263 -7.53 -11.37 13.25
N ALA A 264 -6.21 -11.57 13.29
CA ALA A 264 -5.61 -12.90 13.15
C ALA A 264 -5.98 -13.85 14.32
N SER A 265 -6.36 -13.35 15.49
CA SER A 265 -6.82 -14.18 16.61
C SER A 265 -8.31 -14.55 16.55
N GLY A 266 -9.08 -13.86 15.71
CA GLY A 266 -10.50 -14.10 15.50
C GLY A 266 -11.03 -13.35 14.28
N TYR A 267 -11.38 -14.09 13.21
CA TYR A 267 -11.98 -13.51 12.00
C TYR A 267 -13.17 -14.34 11.50
N ALA A 268 -14.15 -13.63 10.91
CA ALA A 268 -15.37 -14.23 10.37
C ALA A 268 -15.28 -14.59 8.87
N GLY A 269 -14.17 -14.24 8.22
CA GLY A 269 -13.89 -14.61 6.84
C GLY A 269 -12.81 -13.75 6.21
N VAL A 270 -12.62 -13.93 4.90
CA VAL A 270 -11.51 -13.36 4.13
C VAL A 270 -12.05 -12.63 2.91
N ASP A 271 -11.56 -11.40 2.69
CA ASP A 271 -11.78 -10.62 1.48
C ASP A 271 -10.49 -10.60 0.64
N VAL A 272 -10.63 -10.63 -0.68
CA VAL A 272 -9.49 -10.70 -1.63
C VAL A 272 -9.35 -9.40 -2.40
N VAL A 273 -8.13 -8.84 -2.41
CA VAL A 273 -7.70 -7.78 -3.35
C VAL A 273 -6.77 -8.42 -4.36
N GLY A 274 -7.10 -8.31 -5.65
CA GLY A 274 -6.29 -8.83 -6.75
C GLY A 274 -6.93 -9.96 -7.53
N ASP A 275 -6.07 -10.71 -8.22
CA ASP A 275 -6.45 -11.86 -9.02
C ASP A 275 -6.87 -13.05 -8.12
N ARG A 276 -8.16 -13.35 -8.12
CA ARG A 276 -8.75 -14.46 -7.35
C ARG A 276 -8.22 -15.82 -7.78
N ALA A 277 -7.84 -16.01 -9.04
CA ALA A 277 -7.26 -17.27 -9.49
C ALA A 277 -5.91 -17.51 -8.79
N ARG A 278 -5.12 -16.46 -8.60
CA ARG A 278 -3.79 -16.52 -7.96
C ARG A 278 -3.83 -16.58 -6.44
N LEU A 279 -4.92 -16.11 -5.84
CA LEU A 279 -5.08 -16.04 -4.38
C LEU A 279 -6.06 -17.07 -3.83
N GLY A 280 -6.81 -17.77 -4.69
CA GLY A 280 -7.92 -18.65 -4.31
C GLY A 280 -7.53 -19.70 -3.28
N GLY A 281 -6.44 -20.44 -3.52
CA GLY A 281 -5.97 -21.47 -2.58
C GLY A 281 -5.56 -20.91 -1.21
N LEU A 282 -4.88 -19.76 -1.18
CA LEU A 282 -4.49 -19.11 0.07
C LEU A 282 -5.70 -18.55 0.82
N ALA A 283 -6.65 -17.96 0.09
CA ALA A 283 -7.88 -17.44 0.65
C ALA A 283 -8.79 -18.56 1.20
N ALA A 284 -8.88 -19.70 0.49
CA ALA A 284 -9.59 -20.89 0.94
C ALA A 284 -8.97 -21.46 2.23
N ALA A 285 -7.64 -21.60 2.26
CA ALA A 285 -6.92 -22.09 3.44
C ALA A 285 -7.18 -21.22 4.68
N LEU A 286 -7.19 -19.89 4.52
CA LEU A 286 -7.57 -18.96 5.59
C LEU A 286 -9.07 -19.07 5.94
N ALA A 287 -9.96 -19.14 4.95
CA ALA A 287 -11.40 -19.21 5.17
C ALA A 287 -11.87 -20.53 5.82
N ALA A 288 -11.04 -21.57 5.81
CA ALA A 288 -11.28 -22.83 6.53
C ALA A 288 -11.16 -22.68 8.07
N GLY A 289 -10.59 -21.56 8.56
CA GLY A 289 -10.40 -21.26 9.98
C GLY A 289 -11.18 -20.05 10.49
N ASP A 290 -11.09 -19.85 11.80
CA ASP A 290 -11.54 -18.66 12.52
C ASP A 290 -10.38 -17.90 13.19
N ALA A 291 -9.16 -18.47 13.17
CA ALA A 291 -7.94 -17.84 13.64
C ALA A 291 -6.73 -18.30 12.81
N ALA A 292 -5.70 -17.45 12.74
CA ALA A 292 -4.49 -17.68 12.00
C ALA A 292 -3.27 -17.15 12.77
N THR A 293 -2.20 -17.94 12.80
CA THR A 293 -0.90 -17.51 13.31
C THR A 293 0.13 -17.62 12.20
N TRP A 294 1.07 -16.69 12.16
CA TRP A 294 2.14 -16.69 11.19
C TRP A 294 3.43 -16.34 11.87
N ASP A 295 4.41 -17.21 11.70
CA ASP A 295 5.76 -17.05 12.21
C ASP A 295 6.77 -17.17 11.06
N ASP A 296 8.03 -17.37 11.41
CA ASP A 296 9.10 -17.51 10.42
C ASP A 296 9.00 -18.82 9.61
N ASP A 297 8.27 -19.82 10.12
CA ASP A 297 8.24 -21.18 9.57
C ASP A 297 6.93 -21.50 8.83
N ALA A 298 5.79 -20.96 9.28
CA ALA A 298 4.50 -21.32 8.72
C ALA A 298 3.40 -20.28 8.95
N LEU A 299 2.40 -20.32 8.06
CA LEU A 299 1.03 -19.89 8.35
C LEU A 299 0.25 -21.10 8.85
N VAL A 300 -0.26 -21.02 10.07
CA VAL A 300 -1.15 -22.02 10.66
C VAL A 300 -2.53 -21.42 10.79
N VAL A 301 -3.52 -22.10 10.22
CA VAL A 301 -4.93 -21.73 10.31
C VAL A 301 -5.63 -22.72 11.22
N THR A 302 -6.41 -22.22 12.18
CA THR A 302 -7.18 -23.02 13.13
C THR A 302 -8.66 -22.70 13.04
N ALA A 303 -9.52 -23.69 13.27
CA ALA A 303 -10.94 -23.49 13.52
C ALA A 303 -11.28 -24.08 14.89
N ARG A 304 -11.85 -23.27 15.79
CA ARG A 304 -12.23 -23.71 17.15
C ARG A 304 -11.05 -24.36 17.90
N GLY A 305 -9.85 -23.81 17.71
CA GLY A 305 -8.61 -24.29 18.32
C GLY A 305 -7.97 -25.52 17.66
N ALA A 306 -8.60 -26.14 16.66
CA ALA A 306 -8.03 -27.27 15.92
C ALA A 306 -7.36 -26.80 14.62
N PRO A 307 -6.14 -27.26 14.28
CA PRO A 307 -5.49 -26.94 13.00
C PRO A 307 -6.33 -27.39 11.80
N ARG A 308 -6.43 -26.53 10.79
CA ARG A 308 -7.13 -26.77 9.51
C ARG A 308 -6.20 -26.72 8.31
N ALA A 309 -5.25 -25.81 8.34
CA ALA A 309 -4.21 -25.73 7.32
C ALA A 309 -2.87 -25.37 7.97
N ARG A 310 -1.80 -25.93 7.43
CA ARG A 310 -0.44 -25.49 7.71
C ARG A 310 0.28 -25.25 6.39
N LEU A 311 0.63 -24.00 6.14
CA LEU A 311 1.34 -23.56 4.95
C LEU A 311 2.79 -23.25 5.38
N ALA A 312 3.70 -24.19 5.14
CA ALA A 312 5.11 -24.02 5.48
C ALA A 312 5.76 -22.97 4.57
N ARG A 313 6.56 -22.09 5.15
CA ARG A 313 7.31 -21.07 4.42
C ARG A 313 8.59 -21.72 3.90
N ARG A 314 8.71 -21.88 2.58
CA ARG A 314 9.95 -22.37 1.96
C ARG A 314 11.00 -21.28 1.82
N GLU A 315 10.55 -20.04 1.77
CA GLU A 315 11.42 -18.88 1.83
C GLU A 315 10.83 -17.85 2.79
N PRO A 316 11.64 -17.24 3.69
CA PRO A 316 11.13 -16.32 4.70
C PRO A 316 10.64 -14.97 4.13
N ARG A 317 10.33 -14.84 2.83
CA ARG A 317 10.41 -13.53 2.16
C ARG A 317 9.23 -13.04 1.35
N LEU A 318 8.11 -13.74 1.22
CA LEU A 318 6.86 -13.13 0.74
C LEU A 318 5.74 -13.32 1.76
N GLY A 319 4.92 -12.29 1.90
CA GLY A 319 3.84 -12.23 2.88
C GLY A 319 4.24 -11.53 4.18
N LEU A 320 3.55 -10.43 4.50
CA LEU A 320 3.60 -9.76 5.79
C LEU A 320 2.21 -9.74 6.43
N TRP A 321 2.16 -9.97 7.74
CA TRP A 321 1.00 -9.59 8.54
C TRP A 321 1.09 -8.13 8.90
N LEU A 322 0.23 -7.33 8.28
CA LEU A 322 0.03 -5.95 8.64
C LEU A 322 -1.14 -5.90 9.61
N ARG A 323 -0.84 -5.65 10.88
CA ARG A 323 -1.80 -5.58 11.98
C ARG A 323 -2.01 -4.12 12.33
N PHE A 324 -3.22 -3.64 12.10
CA PHE A 324 -3.64 -2.27 12.39
C PHE A 324 -4.75 -2.28 13.44
N GLY A 325 -4.98 -1.15 14.11
CA GLY A 325 -6.02 -0.99 15.13
C GLY A 325 -5.98 0.37 15.82
#